data_AF-A0A6G3ZNI1-F1
#
_entry.id   AF-A0A6G3ZNI1-F1
#
_cell.length_a   1.000
_cell.length_b   1.000
_cell.length_c   1.000
_cell.angle_alpha   90.00
_cell.angle_beta   90.00
_cell.angle_gamma   90.00
#
_symmetry.space_group_name_H-M   'P 1'
#
loop_
_entity.id
_entity.type
_entity.pdbx_description
1 polymer ?
#
loop_
_entity_poly.entity_id
_entity_poly.type
_entity_poly.pdbx_seq_one_letter_code
_entity_poly.pdbx_strand_id
1 'polypeptide(L)'
;MVSASHSESVERASHLLSALAVLSAGAAGAILLSAGPRADVFFTGWVLVAVGLALVGGISAWTNRTPLVWVAALALTGLSVVGMWSIGLFLVPAALLLLGSAALSHRVGPREEVRTAILADPPSPSKSAAKAASGAGSVAVGAWLVYASAVEGGLFEACATETLACTLENTHWDAVGTTVVGLLAVSLGGWLLWKQVYAAHLLVSGTSNW
;
A
#
# COMPACT_ATOMS: atom_id res chain seq x y z
N MET A 1 -20.85 22.40 13.98
CA MET A 1 -21.46 21.05 14.12
C MET A 1 -21.27 20.17 12.88
N VAL A 2 -21.47 20.66 11.64
CA VAL A 2 -21.29 19.87 10.40
C VAL A 2 -19.88 19.28 10.21
N SER A 3 -18.83 19.99 10.67
CA SER A 3 -17.45 19.51 10.54
C SER A 3 -17.13 18.30 11.43
N ALA A 4 -17.72 18.23 12.64
CA ALA A 4 -17.49 17.14 13.59
C ALA A 4 -18.23 15.84 13.17
N SER A 5 -19.43 15.95 12.60
CA SER A 5 -20.15 14.78 12.07
C SER A 5 -19.46 14.20 10.82
N HIS A 6 -18.81 15.04 10.03
CA HIS A 6 -18.08 14.61 8.84
C HIS A 6 -16.75 13.90 9.20
N SER A 7 -16.03 14.36 10.22
CA SER A 7 -14.81 13.67 10.68
C SER A 7 -15.12 12.29 11.27
N GLU A 8 -16.15 12.17 12.11
CA GLU A 8 -16.55 10.89 12.71
C GLU A 8 -16.98 9.84 11.67
N SER A 9 -17.74 10.26 10.65
CA SER A 9 -18.18 9.33 9.59
C SER A 9 -17.02 8.81 8.75
N VAL A 10 -16.03 9.65 8.45
CA VAL A 10 -14.85 9.25 7.69
C VAL A 10 -13.90 8.37 8.52
N GLU A 11 -13.76 8.67 9.81
CA GLU A 11 -13.00 7.83 10.74
C GLU A 11 -13.61 6.43 10.85
N ARG A 12 -14.93 6.33 11.05
CA ARG A 12 -15.64 5.03 11.05
C ARG A 12 -15.46 4.29 9.74
N ALA A 13 -15.54 4.98 8.60
CA ALA A 13 -15.31 4.37 7.29
C ALA A 13 -13.87 3.85 7.13
N SER A 14 -12.86 4.61 7.58
CA SER A 14 -11.46 4.17 7.57
C SER A 14 -11.24 2.93 8.43
N HIS A 15 -11.80 2.91 9.65
CA HIS A 15 -11.74 1.76 10.54
C HIS A 15 -12.45 0.54 9.95
N LEU A 16 -13.62 0.72 9.35
CA LEU A 16 -14.40 -0.36 8.75
C LEU A 16 -13.68 -0.95 7.53
N LEU A 17 -13.12 -0.12 6.65
CA LEU A 17 -12.28 -0.58 5.54
C LEU A 17 -11.04 -1.35 6.04
N SER A 18 -10.40 -0.87 7.11
CA SER A 18 -9.24 -1.55 7.69
C SER A 18 -9.60 -2.92 8.28
N ALA A 19 -10.76 -3.02 8.96
CA ALA A 19 -11.26 -4.28 9.51
C ALA A 19 -11.64 -5.25 8.40
N LEU A 20 -12.32 -4.77 7.34
CA LEU A 20 -12.61 -5.57 6.15
C LEU A 20 -11.33 -6.04 5.45
N ALA A 21 -10.28 -5.23 5.40
CA ALA A 21 -8.99 -5.63 4.83
C ALA A 21 -8.37 -6.79 5.63
N VAL A 22 -8.40 -6.72 6.97
CA VAL A 22 -7.93 -7.81 7.85
C VAL A 22 -8.76 -9.08 7.65
N LEU A 23 -10.09 -8.96 7.63
CA LEU A 23 -10.99 -10.09 7.41
C LEU A 23 -10.79 -10.73 6.04
N SER A 24 -10.62 -9.90 4.99
CA SER A 24 -10.33 -10.36 3.63
C SER A 24 -8.99 -11.08 3.56
N ALA A 25 -7.93 -10.54 4.16
CA ALA A 25 -6.62 -11.18 4.20
C ALA A 25 -6.66 -12.48 5.01
N GLY A 26 -7.39 -12.51 6.13
CA GLY A 26 -7.58 -13.71 6.95
C GLY A 26 -8.36 -14.81 6.22
N ALA A 27 -9.44 -14.46 5.52
CA ALA A 27 -10.19 -15.40 4.69
C ALA A 27 -9.36 -15.94 3.53
N ALA A 28 -8.61 -15.07 2.83
CA ALA A 28 -7.65 -15.48 1.81
C ALA A 28 -6.61 -16.43 2.40
N GLY A 29 -6.04 -16.10 3.56
CA GLY A 29 -5.07 -16.96 4.24
C GLY A 29 -5.65 -18.32 4.62
N ALA A 30 -6.86 -18.38 5.17
CA ALA A 30 -7.54 -19.62 5.51
C ALA A 30 -7.78 -20.50 4.27
N ILE A 31 -8.25 -19.91 3.16
CA ILE A 31 -8.46 -20.63 1.90
C ILE A 31 -7.13 -21.17 1.37
N LEU A 32 -6.10 -20.34 1.30
CA LEU A 32 -4.79 -20.69 0.77
C LEU A 32 -4.07 -21.75 1.61
N LEU A 33 -4.23 -21.73 2.94
CA LEU A 33 -3.62 -22.70 3.85
C LEU A 33 -4.42 -24.00 3.96
N SER A 34 -5.72 -23.97 3.68
CA SER A 34 -6.58 -25.17 3.69
C SER A 34 -6.49 -26.03 2.43
N ALA A 35 -6.03 -25.47 1.31
CA ALA A 35 -5.87 -26.18 0.04
C ALA A 35 -4.52 -26.91 -0.06
N GLY A 36 -4.46 -28.19 0.36
CA GLY A 36 -3.29 -29.06 0.10
C GLY A 36 -3.17 -29.40 -1.39
N PRO A 37 -1.99 -29.33 -2.04
CA PRO A 37 -0.63 -29.66 -1.57
C PRO A 37 0.38 -28.48 -1.68
N ARG A 38 -0.07 -27.21 -1.68
CA ARG A 38 0.79 -26.01 -1.84
C ARG A 38 1.34 -25.43 -0.53
N ALA A 39 1.03 -26.05 0.60
CA ALA A 39 1.44 -25.62 1.95
C ALA A 39 2.90 -25.99 2.27
N ASP A 40 3.83 -25.62 1.39
CA ASP A 40 5.25 -25.57 1.76
C ASP A 40 5.46 -24.40 2.74
N VAL A 41 6.44 -24.52 3.64
CA VAL A 41 6.78 -23.52 4.67
C VAL A 41 7.00 -22.14 4.05
N PHE A 42 7.58 -22.10 2.85
CA PHE A 42 7.77 -20.87 2.07
C PHE A 42 6.43 -20.19 1.71
N PHE A 43 5.47 -20.96 1.22
CA PHE A 43 4.15 -20.47 0.84
C PHE A 43 3.36 -20.00 2.07
N THR A 44 3.39 -20.77 3.15
CA THR A 44 2.81 -20.39 4.43
C THR A 44 3.42 -19.09 4.96
N GLY A 45 4.74 -18.93 4.82
CA GLY A 45 5.44 -17.70 5.20
C GLY A 45 4.88 -16.46 4.48
N TRP A 46 4.73 -16.50 3.16
CA TRP A 46 4.19 -15.38 2.38
C TRP A 46 2.73 -15.05 2.73
N VAL A 47 1.90 -16.07 2.93
CA VAL A 47 0.51 -15.89 3.36
C VAL A 47 0.44 -15.24 4.73
N LEU A 48 1.26 -15.69 5.69
CA LEU A 48 1.33 -15.10 7.03
C LEU A 48 1.87 -13.67 7.00
N VAL A 49 2.84 -13.36 6.13
CA VAL A 49 3.31 -11.98 5.91
C VAL A 49 2.17 -11.10 5.39
N ALA A 50 1.36 -11.57 4.44
CA ALA A 50 0.21 -10.82 3.94
C ALA A 50 -0.82 -10.52 5.05
N VAL A 51 -1.16 -11.52 5.87
CA VAL A 51 -2.04 -11.35 7.03
C VAL A 51 -1.42 -10.40 8.05
N GLY A 52 -0.13 -10.52 8.32
CA GLY A 52 0.61 -9.64 9.22
C GLY A 52 0.60 -8.18 8.75
N LEU A 53 0.84 -7.94 7.46
CA LEU A 53 0.74 -6.60 6.86
C LEU A 53 -0.67 -6.03 6.98
N ALA A 54 -1.70 -6.85 6.76
CA ALA A 54 -3.08 -6.41 6.93
C ALA A 54 -3.39 -6.04 8.38
N LEU A 55 -2.91 -6.83 9.36
CA LEU A 55 -3.03 -6.54 10.78
C LEU A 55 -2.28 -5.26 11.17
N VAL A 56 -1.04 -5.08 10.72
CA VAL A 56 -0.26 -3.86 10.98
C VAL A 56 -0.98 -2.65 10.40
N GLY A 57 -1.47 -2.73 9.17
CA GLY A 57 -2.24 -1.65 8.53
C GLY A 57 -3.56 -1.36 9.26
N GLY A 58 -4.27 -2.41 9.71
CA GLY A 58 -5.46 -2.31 10.53
C GLY A 58 -5.21 -1.59 11.86
N ILE A 59 -4.28 -2.09 12.67
CA ILE A 59 -3.89 -1.48 13.95
C ILE A 59 -3.39 -0.05 13.75
N SER A 60 -2.66 0.21 12.65
CA SER A 60 -2.16 1.55 12.34
C SER A 60 -3.28 2.53 11.99
N ALA A 61 -4.35 2.07 11.34
CA ALA A 61 -5.52 2.90 11.04
C ALA A 61 -6.21 3.29 12.34
N TRP A 62 -6.41 2.34 13.25
CA TRP A 62 -7.04 2.55 14.56
C TRP A 62 -6.19 3.39 15.52
N THR A 63 -4.88 3.41 15.36
CA THR A 63 -3.96 4.24 16.17
C THR A 63 -3.66 5.60 15.53
N ASN A 64 -4.36 5.97 14.45
CA ASN A 64 -4.10 7.18 13.67
C ASN A 64 -2.63 7.34 13.25
N ARG A 65 -1.97 6.22 12.94
CA ARG A 65 -0.59 6.18 12.41
C ARG A 65 -0.62 6.04 10.90
N THR A 66 -1.11 7.07 10.22
CA THR A 66 -1.30 7.09 8.76
C THR A 66 -0.08 6.71 7.91
N PRO A 67 1.17 7.05 8.30
CA PRO A 67 2.36 6.56 7.59
C PRO A 67 2.47 5.04 7.58
N LEU A 68 2.15 4.38 8.70
CA LEU A 68 2.24 2.92 8.81
C LEU A 68 1.11 2.23 8.02
N VAL A 69 -0.09 2.84 7.94
CA VAL A 69 -1.17 2.33 7.08
C VAL A 69 -0.74 2.35 5.62
N TRP A 70 -0.11 3.43 5.17
CA TRP A 70 0.43 3.54 3.82
C TRP A 70 1.52 2.52 3.53
N VAL A 71 2.48 2.35 4.44
CA VAL A 71 3.56 1.35 4.30
C VAL A 71 2.95 -0.06 4.21
N ALA A 72 2.01 -0.39 5.09
CA ALA A 72 1.32 -1.69 5.07
C ALA A 72 0.52 -1.90 3.78
N ALA A 73 -0.24 -0.90 3.32
CA ALA A 73 -1.02 -0.97 2.10
C ALA A 73 -0.13 -1.15 0.86
N LEU A 74 0.98 -0.41 0.77
CA LEU A 74 1.94 -0.49 -0.33
C LEU A 74 2.70 -1.82 -0.32
N ALA A 75 3.15 -2.28 0.85
CA ALA A 75 3.80 -3.58 0.99
C ALA A 75 2.84 -4.73 0.61
N LEU A 76 1.58 -4.65 1.03
CA LEU A 76 0.56 -5.65 0.66
C LEU A 76 0.23 -5.60 -0.83
N THR A 77 0.18 -4.41 -1.42
CA THR A 77 0.01 -4.24 -2.88
C THR A 77 1.18 -4.84 -3.64
N GLY A 78 2.41 -4.56 -3.22
CA GLY A 78 3.62 -5.14 -3.80
C GLY A 78 3.64 -6.66 -3.67
N LEU A 79 3.24 -7.18 -2.51
CA LEU A 79 3.09 -8.61 -2.29
C LEU A 79 2.03 -9.23 -3.21
N SER A 80 0.89 -8.56 -3.43
CA SER A 80 -0.13 -9.02 -4.39
C SER A 80 0.39 -9.04 -5.83
N VAL A 81 1.24 -8.08 -6.20
CA VAL A 81 1.85 -8.02 -7.54
C VAL A 81 2.91 -9.11 -7.73
N VAL A 82 3.83 -9.26 -6.78
CA VAL A 82 4.86 -10.32 -6.84
C VAL A 82 4.21 -11.70 -6.76
N GLY A 83 3.15 -11.85 -5.96
CA GLY A 83 2.39 -13.08 -5.79
C GLY A 83 1.35 -13.34 -6.89
N MET A 84 1.24 -12.49 -7.91
CA MET A 84 0.14 -12.50 -8.91
C MET A 84 -0.01 -13.82 -9.68
N TRP A 85 1.04 -14.65 -9.69
CA TRP A 85 1.04 -15.97 -10.34
C TRP A 85 0.54 -17.12 -9.44
N SER A 86 0.33 -16.90 -8.13
CA SER A 86 -0.04 -17.99 -7.20
C SER A 86 -1.13 -17.59 -6.19
N ILE A 87 -1.00 -16.43 -5.54
CA ILE A 87 -1.83 -16.00 -4.41
C ILE A 87 -2.36 -14.57 -4.55
N GLY A 88 -1.78 -13.78 -5.46
CA GLY A 88 -1.95 -12.34 -5.52
C GLY A 88 -3.39 -11.93 -5.73
N LEU A 89 -4.15 -12.65 -6.57
CA LEU A 89 -5.58 -12.39 -6.80
C LEU A 89 -6.43 -12.48 -5.52
N PHE A 90 -6.07 -13.38 -4.59
CA PHE A 90 -6.78 -13.50 -3.30
C PHE A 90 -6.48 -12.32 -2.36
N LEU A 91 -5.32 -11.67 -2.54
CA LEU A 91 -4.86 -10.55 -1.70
C LEU A 91 -5.24 -9.18 -2.28
N VAL A 92 -5.64 -9.09 -3.54
CA VAL A 92 -6.09 -7.83 -4.18
C VAL A 92 -7.19 -7.13 -3.38
N PRO A 93 -8.27 -7.80 -2.91
CA PRO A 93 -9.32 -7.11 -2.16
C PRO A 93 -8.79 -6.49 -0.87
N ALA A 94 -7.93 -7.22 -0.12
CA ALA A 94 -7.32 -6.71 1.09
C ALA A 94 -6.40 -5.49 0.82
N ALA A 95 -5.61 -5.53 -0.25
CA ALA A 95 -4.76 -4.41 -0.66
C ALA A 95 -5.58 -3.16 -1.01
N LEU A 96 -6.65 -3.31 -1.79
CA LEU A 96 -7.54 -2.20 -2.16
C LEU A 96 -8.25 -1.59 -0.94
N LEU A 97 -8.74 -2.44 -0.03
CA LEU A 97 -9.39 -1.99 1.21
C LEU A 97 -8.41 -1.24 2.11
N LEU A 98 -7.16 -1.68 2.21
CA LEU A 98 -6.10 -0.98 2.96
C LEU A 98 -5.68 0.34 2.31
N LEU A 99 -5.60 0.40 0.98
CA LEU A 99 -5.38 1.66 0.26
C LEU A 99 -6.55 2.64 0.49
N GLY A 100 -7.79 2.15 0.47
CA GLY A 100 -8.97 2.95 0.80
C GLY A 100 -8.95 3.45 2.25
N SER A 101 -8.61 2.58 3.20
CA SER A 101 -8.43 2.95 4.61
C SER A 101 -7.34 4.01 4.79
N ALA A 102 -6.20 3.82 4.13
CA ALA A 102 -5.10 4.78 4.11
C ALA A 102 -5.59 6.13 3.61
N ALA A 103 -6.27 6.18 2.46
CA ALA A 103 -6.80 7.41 1.88
C ALA A 103 -7.82 8.13 2.79
N LEU A 104 -8.70 7.39 3.46
CA LEU A 104 -9.71 7.96 4.36
C LEU A 104 -9.14 8.44 5.70
N SER A 105 -8.16 7.74 6.26
CA SER A 105 -7.53 8.11 7.54
C SER A 105 -6.92 9.53 7.52
N HIS A 106 -6.66 10.08 6.33
CA HIS A 106 -6.18 11.46 6.16
C HIS A 106 -7.23 12.55 6.33
N ARG A 107 -8.50 12.22 6.11
CA ARG A 107 -9.59 13.19 6.26
C ARG A 107 -9.96 13.45 7.72
N VAL A 108 -9.40 12.67 8.65
CA VAL A 108 -9.56 12.83 10.10
C VAL A 108 -8.69 13.98 10.65
N GLY A 109 -7.78 14.52 9.83
CA GLY A 109 -6.99 15.72 10.15
C GLY A 109 -5.67 15.43 10.88
N PRO A 110 -4.69 16.36 10.86
CA PRO A 110 -3.38 16.16 11.49
C PRO A 110 -3.50 16.16 13.01
N ARG A 111 -2.55 15.50 13.68
CA ARG A 111 -2.22 15.87 15.07
C ARG A 111 -1.89 17.35 15.13
N GLU A 112 -2.34 18.00 16.18
CA GLU A 112 -2.27 19.45 16.36
C GLU A 112 -0.83 20.00 16.22
N GLU A 113 0.15 19.22 16.66
CA GLU A 113 1.59 19.49 16.50
C GLU A 113 2.06 19.55 15.03
N VAL A 114 1.59 18.64 14.17
CA VAL A 114 1.97 18.61 12.75
C VAL A 114 1.27 19.73 11.99
N ARG A 115 0.02 20.02 12.35
CA ARG A 115 -0.76 21.11 11.75
C ARG A 115 -0.10 22.46 12.01
N THR A 116 0.28 22.73 13.26
CA THR A 116 0.90 24.00 13.66
C THR A 116 2.26 24.20 13.00
N ALA A 117 3.07 23.15 12.87
CA ALA A 117 4.34 23.23 12.16
C ALA A 117 4.18 23.58 10.66
N ILE A 118 3.21 22.97 9.97
CA ILE A 118 2.97 23.23 8.53
C ILE A 118 2.41 24.64 8.29
N LEU A 119 1.57 25.15 9.20
CA LEU A 119 1.01 26.50 9.09
C LEU A 119 2.06 27.58 9.44
N ALA A 120 3.00 27.29 10.33
CA ALA A 120 4.06 28.21 10.70
C ALA A 120 5.11 28.40 9.59
N ASP A 121 5.35 27.38 8.77
CA ASP A 121 6.28 27.43 7.63
C ASP A 121 5.69 26.72 6.40
N PRO A 122 4.86 27.42 5.61
CA PRO A 122 4.18 26.81 4.47
C PRO A 122 5.19 26.45 3.36
N PRO A 123 5.09 25.26 2.75
CA PRO A 123 6.01 24.84 1.69
C PRO A 123 5.83 25.71 0.44
N SER A 124 6.95 26.15 -0.15
CA SER A 124 6.90 26.99 -1.36
C SER A 124 6.30 26.24 -2.57
N PRO A 125 5.47 26.91 -3.39
CA PRO A 125 4.72 26.26 -4.47
C PRO A 125 5.63 25.62 -5.53
N SER A 126 6.77 26.26 -5.86
CA SER A 126 7.75 25.71 -6.81
C SER A 126 8.43 24.44 -6.29
N LYS A 127 8.75 24.39 -4.99
CA LYS A 127 9.36 23.21 -4.35
C LYS A 127 8.35 22.07 -4.21
N SER A 128 7.09 22.39 -3.95
CA SER A 128 5.98 21.43 -3.91
C SER A 128 5.71 20.84 -5.30
N ALA A 129 5.68 21.68 -6.34
CA ALA A 129 5.51 21.23 -7.73
C ALA A 129 6.67 20.32 -8.18
N ALA A 130 7.92 20.69 -7.88
CA ALA A 130 9.08 19.85 -8.19
C ALA A 130 9.02 18.48 -7.48
N LYS A 131 8.64 18.47 -6.19
CA LYS A 131 8.44 17.21 -5.44
C LYS A 131 7.31 16.37 -6.02
N ALA A 132 6.19 16.99 -6.39
CA ALA A 132 5.08 16.30 -7.03
C ALA A 132 5.49 15.68 -8.37
N ALA A 133 6.19 16.43 -9.22
CA ALA A 133 6.72 15.94 -10.48
C ALA A 133 7.70 14.77 -10.29
N SER A 134 8.60 14.87 -9.30
CA SER A 134 9.53 13.77 -8.96
C SER A 134 8.78 12.52 -8.47
N GLY A 135 7.73 12.70 -7.67
CA GLY A 135 6.90 11.60 -7.19
C GLY A 135 6.13 10.93 -8.32
N ALA A 136 5.51 11.71 -9.22
CA ALA A 136 4.82 11.20 -10.40
C ALA A 136 5.77 10.46 -11.36
N GLY A 137 6.95 11.01 -11.62
CA GLY A 137 7.98 10.36 -12.43
C GLY A 137 8.42 9.03 -11.81
N SER A 138 8.66 9.01 -10.50
CA SER A 138 9.00 7.77 -9.77
C SER A 138 7.90 6.72 -9.85
N VAL A 139 6.63 7.10 -9.75
CA VAL A 139 5.49 6.18 -9.93
C VAL A 139 5.43 5.63 -11.35
N ALA A 140 5.56 6.49 -12.37
CA ALA A 140 5.48 6.06 -13.76
C ALA A 140 6.61 5.10 -14.13
N VAL A 141 7.86 5.44 -13.77
CA VAL A 141 9.03 4.58 -14.00
C VAL A 141 8.90 3.28 -13.22
N GLY A 142 8.50 3.35 -11.95
CA GLY A 142 8.33 2.16 -11.12
C GLY A 142 7.25 1.23 -11.65
N ALA A 143 6.10 1.75 -12.07
CA ALA A 143 5.02 0.97 -12.66
C ALA A 143 5.44 0.32 -13.99
N TRP A 144 6.19 1.05 -14.83
CA TRP A 144 6.75 0.51 -16.06
C TRP A 144 7.74 -0.63 -15.79
N LEU A 145 8.66 -0.46 -14.84
CA LEU A 145 9.59 -1.51 -14.42
C LEU A 145 8.85 -2.75 -13.94
N VAL A 146 7.83 -2.59 -13.09
CA VAL A 146 7.00 -3.70 -12.63
C VAL A 146 6.33 -4.41 -13.81
N TYR A 147 5.72 -3.68 -14.73
CA TYR A 147 5.05 -4.27 -15.89
C TYR A 147 6.03 -5.03 -16.80
N ALA A 148 7.13 -4.38 -17.20
CA ALA A 148 8.13 -4.98 -18.08
C ALA A 148 8.76 -6.25 -17.47
N SER A 149 8.99 -6.25 -16.15
CA SER A 149 9.63 -7.37 -15.47
C SER A 149 8.64 -8.49 -15.13
N ALA A 150 7.53 -8.15 -14.47
CA ALA A 150 6.61 -9.12 -13.91
C ALA A 150 5.63 -9.69 -14.94
N VAL A 151 5.28 -8.90 -15.95
CA VAL A 151 4.25 -9.26 -16.95
C VAL A 151 4.90 -9.70 -18.26
N GLU A 152 5.81 -8.89 -18.82
CA GLU A 152 6.46 -9.24 -20.09
C GLU A 152 7.63 -10.23 -19.90
N GLY A 153 8.44 -10.03 -18.86
CA GLY A 153 9.60 -10.88 -18.57
C GLY A 153 9.27 -12.25 -17.97
N GLY A 154 8.12 -12.36 -17.29
CA GLY A 154 7.69 -13.58 -16.58
C GLY A 154 8.58 -13.91 -15.38
N LEU A 155 8.03 -13.86 -14.16
CA LEU A 155 8.84 -14.04 -12.93
C LEU A 155 9.27 -15.49 -12.67
N PHE A 156 8.48 -16.48 -13.10
CA PHE A 156 8.60 -17.87 -12.64
C PHE A 156 8.45 -18.95 -13.73
N GLU A 157 8.50 -18.57 -15.01
CA GLU A 157 8.26 -19.44 -16.19
C GLU A 157 7.14 -20.50 -15.96
N ALA A 158 7.19 -21.66 -16.64
CA ALA A 158 6.15 -22.71 -16.54
C ALA A 158 6.16 -23.46 -15.19
N CYS A 159 7.15 -23.23 -14.32
CA CYS A 159 7.34 -24.01 -13.09
C CYS A 159 6.60 -23.48 -11.85
N ALA A 160 5.82 -22.41 -11.98
CA ALA A 160 5.06 -21.82 -10.87
C ALA A 160 4.08 -22.79 -10.16
N THR A 161 3.76 -23.94 -10.77
CA THR A 161 2.80 -24.92 -10.23
C THR A 161 3.38 -26.28 -9.85
N GLU A 162 4.68 -26.54 -10.04
CA GLU A 162 5.24 -27.88 -9.84
C GLU A 162 5.89 -28.08 -8.46
N THR A 163 7.07 -27.48 -8.20
CA THR A 163 7.84 -27.70 -6.97
C THR A 163 8.71 -26.49 -6.60
N LEU A 164 9.01 -26.30 -5.31
CA LEU A 164 9.89 -25.23 -4.82
C LEU A 164 11.27 -25.26 -5.48
N ALA A 165 11.82 -26.45 -5.70
CA ALA A 165 13.11 -26.64 -6.37
C ALA A 165 13.05 -26.10 -7.81
N CYS A 166 12.01 -26.45 -8.58
CA CYS A 166 11.86 -25.93 -9.93
C CYS A 166 11.65 -24.42 -9.97
N THR A 167 10.89 -23.87 -9.01
CA THR A 167 10.69 -22.42 -8.92
C THR A 167 12.00 -21.70 -8.62
N LEU A 168 12.76 -22.11 -7.60
CA LEU A 168 14.04 -21.46 -7.24
C LEU A 168 15.07 -21.52 -8.37
N GLU A 169 15.11 -22.65 -9.10
CA GLU A 169 16.05 -22.89 -10.18
C GLU A 169 15.71 -22.09 -11.45
N ASN A 170 14.41 -21.91 -11.76
CA ASN A 170 13.95 -21.19 -12.95
C ASN A 170 13.41 -19.78 -12.65
N THR A 171 13.61 -19.26 -11.44
CA THR A 171 13.23 -17.88 -11.11
C THR A 171 14.20 -16.92 -11.81
N HIS A 172 13.65 -16.00 -12.60
CA HIS A 172 14.38 -14.85 -13.12
C HIS A 172 14.61 -13.84 -11.98
N TRP A 173 15.66 -14.07 -11.19
CA TRP A 173 16.00 -13.26 -10.01
C TRP A 173 16.29 -11.80 -10.36
N ASP A 174 16.75 -11.53 -11.57
CA ASP A 174 16.88 -10.21 -12.15
C ASP A 174 15.51 -9.53 -12.30
N ALA A 175 14.51 -10.23 -12.88
CA ALA A 175 13.14 -9.73 -13.02
C ALA A 175 12.43 -9.55 -11.67
N VAL A 176 12.71 -10.42 -10.69
CA VAL A 176 12.26 -10.25 -9.30
C VAL A 176 12.88 -8.98 -8.71
N GLY A 177 14.19 -8.80 -8.84
CA GLY A 177 14.91 -7.64 -8.35
C GLY A 177 14.38 -6.33 -8.94
N THR A 178 14.18 -6.26 -10.26
CA THR A 178 13.64 -5.07 -10.94
C THR A 178 12.20 -4.79 -10.56
N THR A 179 11.38 -5.83 -10.35
CA THR A 179 10.01 -5.67 -9.84
C THR A 179 10.01 -5.09 -8.44
N VAL A 180 10.88 -5.56 -7.55
CA VAL A 180 11.03 -5.00 -6.18
C VAL A 180 11.46 -3.53 -6.25
N VAL A 181 12.44 -3.19 -7.08
CA VAL A 181 12.88 -1.80 -7.29
C VAL A 181 11.73 -0.93 -7.82
N GLY A 182 10.97 -1.44 -8.81
CA GLY A 182 9.82 -0.74 -9.37
C GLY A 182 8.73 -0.47 -8.33
N LEU A 183 8.41 -1.47 -7.49
CA LEU A 183 7.46 -1.33 -6.39
C LEU A 183 7.92 -0.32 -5.34
N LEU A 184 9.21 -0.30 -5.01
CA LEU A 184 9.79 0.71 -4.12
C LEU A 184 9.68 2.11 -4.73
N ALA A 185 9.96 2.26 -6.03
CA ALA A 185 9.82 3.54 -6.73
C ALA A 185 8.35 4.03 -6.77
N VAL A 186 7.39 3.13 -7.00
CA VAL A 186 5.95 3.45 -6.91
C VAL A 186 5.57 3.87 -5.49
N SER A 187 6.06 3.13 -4.50
CA SER A 187 5.75 3.38 -3.09
C SER A 187 6.28 4.74 -2.61
N LEU A 188 7.56 5.05 -2.91
CA LEU A 188 8.19 6.31 -2.55
C LEU A 188 7.59 7.48 -3.33
N GLY A 189 7.34 7.29 -4.64
CA GLY A 189 6.73 8.32 -5.48
C GLY A 189 5.30 8.65 -5.06
N GLY A 190 4.50 7.61 -4.79
CA GLY A 190 3.16 7.73 -4.23
C GLY A 190 3.17 8.44 -2.88
N TRP A 191 4.10 8.10 -1.99
CA TRP A 191 4.28 8.76 -0.70
C TRP A 191 4.68 10.25 -0.82
N LEU A 192 5.49 10.62 -1.83
CA LEU A 192 5.85 12.01 -2.08
C LEU A 192 4.68 12.82 -2.62
N LEU A 193 3.96 12.29 -3.60
CA LEU A 193 2.72 12.89 -4.12
C LEU A 193 1.71 13.05 -2.99
N TRP A 194 1.57 12.01 -2.18
CA TRP A 194 0.73 11.97 -1.00
C TRP A 194 1.01 13.15 -0.06
N LYS A 195 2.28 13.41 0.29
CA LYS A 195 2.67 14.55 1.13
C LYS A 195 2.31 15.90 0.51
N GLN A 196 2.36 16.06 -0.81
CA GLN A 196 2.02 17.32 -1.47
C GLN A 196 0.51 17.59 -1.44
N VAL A 197 -0.30 16.59 -1.77
CA VAL A 197 -1.77 16.69 -1.71
C VAL A 197 -2.21 17.01 -0.27
N TYR A 198 -1.58 16.37 0.71
CA TYR A 198 -1.83 16.62 2.13
C TYR A 198 -1.55 18.06 2.55
N ALA A 199 -0.37 18.60 2.20
CA ALA A 199 -0.01 20.00 2.52
C ALA A 199 -0.96 21.00 1.85
N ALA A 200 -1.31 20.77 0.57
CA ALA A 200 -2.23 21.64 -0.16
C ALA A 200 -3.62 21.68 0.48
N HIS A 201 -4.16 20.53 0.90
CA HIS A 201 -5.47 20.47 1.54
C HIS A 201 -5.50 21.25 2.87
N LEU A 202 -4.45 21.12 3.70
CA LEU A 202 -4.36 21.87 4.96
C LEU A 202 -4.29 23.37 4.77
N LEU A 203 -3.58 23.85 3.75
CA LEU A 203 -3.49 25.28 3.45
C LEU A 203 -4.85 25.85 3.04
N VAL A 204 -5.59 25.14 2.18
CA VAL A 204 -6.94 25.56 1.75
C VAL A 204 -7.92 25.59 2.92
N SER A 205 -7.90 24.58 3.79
CA SER A 205 -8.76 24.52 4.99
C SER A 205 -8.34 25.51 6.09
N GLY A 206 -7.07 25.91 6.13
CA GLY A 206 -6.57 26.93 7.05
C GLY A 206 -7.02 28.34 6.64
N THR A 207 -7.08 28.63 5.35
CA THR A 207 -7.52 29.93 4.81
C THR A 207 -9.03 30.18 4.91
N SER A 208 -9.87 29.15 5.03
CA SER A 208 -11.33 29.33 5.10
C SER A 208 -11.86 29.73 6.49
N ASN A 209 -11.00 29.80 7.50
CA ASN A 209 -11.37 30.13 8.88
C ASN A 209 -10.94 31.56 9.28
N TRP A 210 -10.53 32.38 8.31
CA TRP A 210 -10.25 33.80 8.47
C TRP A 210 -11.27 34.62 7.69
#